data_AF-N6Y8S9-F1
#
_entry.id   AF-N6Y8S9-F1
#
_cell.length_a   1.000
_cell.length_b   1.000
_cell.length_c   1.000
_cell.angle_alpha   90.00
_cell.angle_beta   90.00
_cell.angle_gamma   90.00
#
_symmetry.space_group_name_H-M   'P 1'
#
loop_
_entity.id
_entity.type
_entity.pdbx_description
1 polymer ?
#
loop_
_entity_poly.entity_id
_entity_poly.type
_entity_poly.pdbx_seq_one_letter_code
_entity_poly.pdbx_strand_id
1 'polypeptide(L)' 'MTQEQFAARFGFSTATLRHWERGDRTPHGPALVLLSVIERNPAAVIEALSGTAFCFAAT' A
#
# COMPACT_ATOMS: atom_id res chain seq x y z
N MET A 1 -12.78 -4.67 4.80
CA MET A 1 -11.99 -3.48 5.18
C MET A 1 -12.53 -2.30 4.40
N THR A 2 -12.72 -1.12 5.01
CA THR A 2 -13.16 0.09 4.26
C THR A 2 -12.03 0.68 3.43
N GLN A 3 -12.34 1.58 2.49
CA GLN A 3 -11.31 2.26 1.68
C GLN A 3 -10.33 3.05 2.56
N GLU A 4 -10.83 3.73 3.60
CA GLU A 4 -10.02 4.47 4.58
C GLU A 4 -9.08 3.56 5.34
N GLN A 5 -9.57 2.39 5.76
CA GLN A 5 -8.76 1.41 6.47
C GLN A 5 -7.68 0.80 5.55
N PHE A 6 -8.01 0.52 4.29
CA PHE A 6 -7.02 0.06 3.30
C PHE A 6 -5.93 1.10 3.07
N ALA A 7 -6.35 2.35 2.84
CA ALA A 7 -5.46 3.47 2.62
C ALA A 7 -4.49 3.65 3.78
N ALA A 8 -5.01 3.72 5.01
CA ALA A 8 -4.20 3.88 6.21
C ALA A 8 -3.24 2.70 6.43
N ARG A 9 -3.70 1.47 6.21
CA ARG A 9 -2.90 0.27 6.46
C ARG A 9 -1.72 0.12 5.50
N PHE A 10 -1.88 0.48 4.24
CA PHE A 10 -0.87 0.26 3.19
C PHE A 10 -0.18 1.55 2.72
N GLY A 11 -0.42 2.68 3.40
CA GLY A 11 0.27 3.95 3.12
C GLY A 11 -0.22 4.66 1.86
N PHE A 12 -1.48 4.48 1.47
CA PHE A 12 -2.11 5.24 0.39
C PHE A 12 -2.96 6.38 0.93
N SER A 13 -3.19 7.41 0.11
CA SER A 13 -4.28 8.36 0.40
C SER A 13 -5.61 7.79 -0.10
N THR A 14 -6.70 8.06 0.60
CA THR A 14 -8.05 7.68 0.16
C THR A 14 -8.42 8.32 -1.18
N ALA A 15 -7.96 9.55 -1.43
CA ALA A 15 -8.14 10.24 -2.70
C ALA A 15 -7.47 9.51 -3.87
N THR A 16 -6.25 9.00 -3.66
CA THR A 16 -5.52 8.20 -4.66
C THR A 16 -6.28 6.93 -5.01
N LEU A 17 -6.74 6.16 -4.01
CA LEU A 17 -7.53 4.95 -4.24
C LEU A 17 -8.82 5.24 -4.99
N ARG A 18 -9.51 6.34 -4.66
CA ARG A 18 -10.73 6.75 -5.38
C ARG A 18 -10.50 7.04 -6.86
N HIS A 19 -9.38 7.65 -7.21
CA HIS A 19 -9.03 7.87 -8.62
C HIS A 19 -8.69 6.56 -9.34
N TRP A 20 -8.06 5.60 -8.65
CA TRP A 20 -7.76 4.28 -9.22
C TRP A 20 -9.01 3.43 -9.42
N GLU A 21 -9.87 3.34 -8.42
CA GLU A 21 -11.11 2.55 -8.48
C GLU A 21 -12.10 3.11 -9.51
N ARG A 22 -12.11 4.43 -9.74
CA ARG A 22 -12.93 5.05 -10.80
C ARG A 22 -12.30 4.97 -12.19
N GLY A 23 -11.03 4.60 -12.29
CA GLY A 23 -10.31 4.52 -13.56
C GLY A 23 -9.76 5.85 -14.09
N ASP A 24 -9.89 6.96 -13.33
CA ASP A 24 -9.30 8.26 -13.69
C ASP A 24 -7.78 8.20 -13.79
N ARG A 25 -7.17 7.30 -13.00
CA ARG A 25 -5.73 7.03 -12.95
C ARG A 25 -5.50 5.55 -12.77
N THR A 26 -4.30 5.09 -13.12
CA THR A 26 -3.85 3.73 -12.85
C THR A 26 -2.65 3.74 -11.90
N PRO A 27 -2.54 2.76 -10.98
CA PRO A 27 -1.34 2.62 -10.16
C PRO A 27 -0.15 2.28 -11.06
N HIS A 28 1.00 2.86 -10.75
CA HIS A 28 2.26 2.62 -11.47
C HIS A 28 3.45 2.61 -10.51
N GLY A 29 4.59 2.09 -10.98
CA GLY A 29 5.83 2.07 -10.21
C GLY A 29 5.68 1.32 -8.88
N PRO A 30 6.23 1.85 -7.76
CA PRO A 30 6.18 1.18 -6.46
C PRO A 30 4.77 0.86 -5.95
N ALA A 31 3.78 1.70 -6.27
CA ALA A 31 2.40 1.46 -5.88
C ALA A 31 1.82 0.21 -6.55
N LEU A 32 2.07 0.03 -7.86
CA LEU A 32 1.64 -1.17 -8.58
C LEU A 32 2.31 -2.43 -8.01
N VAL A 33 3.61 -2.36 -7.74
CA VAL A 33 4.36 -3.47 -7.13
C VAL A 33 3.76 -3.83 -5.77
N LEU A 34 3.52 -2.85 -4.90
CA LEU A 34 2.92 -3.08 -3.59
C LEU A 34 1.51 -3.68 -3.71
N LEU A 35 0.67 -3.17 -4.61
CA LEU A 35 -0.66 -3.74 -4.85
C LEU A 35 -0.59 -5.19 -5.33
N SER A 36 0.33 -5.53 -6.25
CA SER A 36 0.53 -6.92 -6.70
C SER A 36 1.01 -7.85 -5.57
N VAL A 37 1.82 -7.36 -4.64
CA VAL A 37 2.26 -8.14 -3.47
C VAL A 37 1.11 -8.31 -2.47
N ILE A 38 0.36 -7.24 -2.19
CA ILE A 38 -0.84 -7.28 -1.33
C ILE A 38 -1.87 -8.27 -1.86
N GLU A 39 -2.09 -8.30 -3.18
CA GLU A 39 -3.01 -9.24 -3.83
C GLU A 39 -2.61 -10.70 -3.58
N ARG A 40 -1.30 -10.99 -3.62
CA ARG A 40 -0.77 -12.35 -3.47
C ARG A 40 -0.62 -12.81 -2.01
N ASN A 41 -0.14 -11.94 -1.14
CA ASN A 41 0.14 -12.27 0.26
C ASN A 41 -0.05 -11.05 1.18
N PRO A 42 -1.31 -10.69 1.50
CA PRO A 42 -1.60 -9.52 2.32
C PRO A 42 -1.10 -9.69 3.77
N ALA A 43 -1.04 -10.92 4.29
CA ALA A 43 -0.57 -11.20 5.64
C ALA A 43 0.90 -10.84 5.82
N ALA A 44 1.76 -11.23 4.88
CA ALA A 44 3.19 -10.89 4.92
C ALA A 44 3.44 -9.38 4.82
N VAL A 45 2.65 -8.66 4.02
CA VAL A 45 2.76 -7.19 3.95
C VAL A 45 2.31 -6.55 5.26
N ILE A 46 1.22 -7.01 5.85
CA ILE A 46 0.73 -6.52 7.14
C ILE A 46 1.78 -6.77 8.23
N GLU A 47 2.37 -7.97 8.28
CA GLU A 47 3.43 -8.31 9.22
C GLU A 47 4.66 -7.39 9.04
N ALA A 48 5.13 -7.23 7.80
CA ALA A 48 6.27 -6.38 7.47
C ALA A 48 6.06 -4.90 7.84
N LEU A 49 4.83 -4.40 7.69
CA LEU A 49 4.47 -3.03 8.06
C LEU A 49 4.19 -2.85 9.56
N SER A 50 3.95 -3.93 10.29
CA SER A 50 3.71 -3.90 11.75
C SER A 50 5.02 -3.84 12.55
N GLY A 51 6.15 -4.23 11.94
CA GLY A 51 7.48 -4.13 12.52
C GLY A 51 8.08 -2.74 12.32
N THR A 52 7.92 -1.84 13.29
CA THR A 52 8.58 -0.53 13.31
C THR A 52 10.10 -0.68 13.46
N ALA A 53 10.83 -0.89 12.37
CA ALA A 53 12.29 -0.72 12.34
C ALA A 53 12.80 -0.55 10.90
N PHE A 54 12.39 0.53 10.23
CA PHE A 54 13.26 1.10 9.20
C PHE A 54 14.42 1.82 9.89
N CYS A 55 15.39 1.06 10.39
CA CYS A 55 16.72 1.59 10.68
C CYS A 55 17.45 1.72 9.34
N PHE A 56 17.24 2.81 8.63
CA PHE A 56 18.11 3.18 7.53
C PHE A 56 19.36 3.84 8.12
N ALA A 57 20.25 3.01 8.68
CA ALA A 57 21.66 3.36 8.77
C ALA A 57 22.24 3.23 7.36
N ALA A 58 22.02 4.24 6.51
CA ALA A 58 22.84 4.43 5.33
C ALA A 58 24.08 5.21 5.75
N THR A 59 25.19 4.47 5.88
CA THR A 59 26.57 5.00 5.86
C THR A 59 26.89 5.60 4.51
#